data_AF-A0A1T4ZDK6-F1
#
_entry.id   AF-A0A1T4ZDK6-F1
#
_cell.length_a   1.000
_cell.length_b   1.000
_cell.length_c   1.000
_cell.angle_alpha   90.00
_cell.angle_beta   90.00
_cell.angle_gamma   90.00
#
_symmetry.space_group_name_H-M   'P 1'
#
loop_
_entity.id
_entity.type
_entity.pdbx_description
1 polymer ?
#
loop_
_entity_poly.entity_id
_entity_poly.type
_entity_poly.pdbx_seq_one_letter_code
_entity_poly.pdbx_strand_id
1 'polypeptide(L)'
;MNNTFYKLSDDCMLMYEKNIFIVEKIKEHLLKGLNQKMLFSYSEGQRTFGRCLFHDLNSEYNIENKVPLKINQSSWNTISEQIDCQLLKLGAASWKSGKLRFKAIANYNNLSEPQLTIEIELEFCPDEPELLETSDSSLDELRKQLQIHK
;
A
#
# COMPACT_ATOMS: atom_id res chain seq x y z
N MET A 1 20.50 4.99 -8.78
CA MET A 1 19.01 5.02 -8.89
C MET A 1 18.48 3.83 -8.11
N ASN A 2 18.17 4.02 -6.82
CA ASN A 2 17.61 2.95 -5.98
C ASN A 2 16.09 2.98 -6.12
N ASN A 3 15.56 2.35 -7.16
CA ASN A 3 14.12 2.14 -7.33
C ASN A 3 13.67 0.95 -6.47
N THR A 4 13.90 1.04 -5.17
CA THR A 4 13.58 -0.04 -4.23
C THR A 4 12.24 0.26 -3.59
N PHE A 5 11.24 -0.54 -3.92
CA PHE A 5 9.96 -0.53 -3.24
C PHE A 5 10.13 -1.07 -1.81
N TYR A 6 9.58 -0.36 -0.83
CA TYR A 6 9.51 -0.83 0.55
C TYR A 6 8.06 -0.90 1.03
N LYS A 7 7.78 -1.88 1.90
CA LYS A 7 6.45 -2.08 2.48
C LYS A 7 6.09 -0.92 3.42
N LEU A 8 4.87 -0.40 3.28
CA LEU A 8 4.34 0.64 4.14
C LEU A 8 3.82 0.08 5.45
N SER A 9 4.06 0.82 6.54
CA SER A 9 3.40 0.59 7.83
C SER A 9 1.96 1.07 7.78
N ASP A 10 1.11 0.48 8.61
CA ASP A 10 -0.32 0.75 8.67
C ASP A 10 -0.62 2.19 9.13
N ASP A 11 0.25 2.77 9.97
CA ASP A 11 0.15 4.14 10.48
C ASP A 11 0.57 5.23 9.49
N CYS A 12 1.06 4.85 8.30
CA CYS A 12 1.46 5.82 7.30
C CYS A 12 0.25 6.49 6.65
N MET A 13 0.39 7.76 6.29
CA MET A 13 -0.62 8.50 5.53
C MET A 13 -0.21 8.60 4.07
N LEU A 14 -1.18 8.34 3.18
CA LEU A 14 -1.04 8.45 1.74
C LEU A 14 -1.94 9.57 1.24
N MET A 15 -1.41 10.41 0.37
CA MET A 15 -2.17 11.40 -0.37
C MET A 15 -2.27 10.99 -1.83
N TYR A 16 -3.50 10.85 -2.30
CA TYR A 16 -3.82 10.54 -3.69
C TYR A 16 -5.00 11.40 -4.14
N GLU A 17 -4.88 12.04 -5.31
CA GLU A 17 -5.87 12.99 -5.84
C GLU A 17 -6.32 14.06 -4.81
N LYS A 18 -5.39 14.59 -4.02
CA LYS A 18 -5.62 15.57 -2.92
C LYS A 18 -6.44 15.04 -1.74
N ASN A 19 -6.73 13.75 -1.69
CA ASN A 19 -7.36 13.09 -0.56
C ASN A 19 -6.30 12.38 0.28
N ILE A 20 -6.41 12.50 1.61
CA ILE A 20 -5.50 11.85 2.56
C ILE A 20 -6.17 10.61 3.14
N PHE A 21 -5.45 9.51 3.14
CA PHE A 21 -5.88 8.21 3.63
C PHE A 21 -4.83 7.62 4.54
N ILE A 22 -5.25 6.82 5.52
CA ILE A 22 -4.35 6.00 6.33
C ILE A 22 -4.18 4.65 5.62
N VAL A 23 -2.96 4.13 5.56
CA VAL A 23 -2.64 2.85 4.89
C VAL A 23 -3.52 1.72 5.42
N GLU A 24 -3.70 1.63 6.74
CA GLU A 24 -4.60 0.67 7.39
C GLU A 24 -6.01 0.72 6.78
N LYS A 25 -6.62 1.91 6.73
CA LYS A 25 -7.98 2.10 6.20
C LYS A 25 -8.09 1.71 4.74
N ILE A 26 -7.05 1.96 3.95
CA ILE A 26 -7.03 1.54 2.54
C ILE A 26 -7.06 0.01 2.46
N LYS A 27 -6.23 -0.68 3.25
CA LYS A 27 -6.21 -2.16 3.29
C LYS A 27 -7.56 -2.72 3.71
N GLU A 28 -8.16 -2.18 4.77
CA GLU A 28 -9.49 -2.59 5.22
C GLU A 28 -10.56 -2.40 4.15
N HIS A 29 -10.54 -1.26 3.45
CA HIS A 29 -11.51 -0.95 2.41
C HIS A 29 -11.39 -1.90 1.22
N LEU A 30 -10.16 -2.17 0.79
CA LEU A 30 -9.88 -3.12 -0.30
C LEU A 30 -10.28 -4.54 0.10
N LEU A 31 -9.95 -4.98 1.31
CA LEU A 31 -10.32 -6.31 1.81
C LEU A 31 -11.84 -6.47 1.91
N LYS A 32 -12.54 -5.45 2.40
CA LYS A 32 -14.00 -5.45 2.48
C LYS A 32 -14.65 -5.50 1.09
N GLY A 33 -14.14 -4.69 0.15
CA GLY A 33 -14.61 -4.70 -1.24
C GLY A 33 -14.38 -6.05 -1.91
N LEU A 34 -13.23 -6.67 -1.67
CA LEU A 34 -12.92 -8.02 -2.16
C LEU A 34 -13.85 -9.08 -1.61
N ASN A 35 -14.05 -9.10 -0.29
CA ASN A 35 -14.94 -10.05 0.37
C ASN A 35 -16.39 -9.92 -0.13
N GLN A 36 -16.86 -8.68 -0.38
CA GLN A 36 -18.18 -8.46 -0.95
C GLN A 36 -18.29 -9.07 -2.36
N LYS A 37 -17.35 -8.77 -3.26
CA LYS A 37 -17.36 -9.29 -4.64
C LYS A 37 -17.28 -10.82 -4.67
N MET A 38 -16.43 -11.40 -3.83
CA MET A 38 -16.33 -12.86 -3.64
C MET A 38 -17.62 -13.52 -3.19
N LEU A 39 -18.35 -12.89 -2.26
CA LEU A 39 -19.62 -13.42 -1.75
C LEU A 39 -20.72 -13.41 -2.83
N PHE A 40 -20.76 -12.37 -3.67
CA PHE A 40 -21.65 -12.33 -4.84
C PHE A 40 -21.28 -13.40 -5.88
N SER A 41 -19.99 -13.52 -6.23
CA SER A 41 -19.48 -14.50 -7.20
C SER A 41 -19.80 -15.96 -6.80
N TYR A 42 -19.85 -16.26 -5.50
CA TYR A 42 -20.23 -17.59 -5.00
C TYR A 42 -21.73 -17.88 -5.14
N SER A 43 -22.58 -16.86 -4.95
CA SER A 43 -24.04 -17.00 -5.02
C SER A 43 -24.58 -17.25 -6.44
N GLU A 44 -23.86 -16.82 -7.47
CA GLU A 44 -24.26 -16.97 -8.89
C GLU A 44 -23.85 -18.31 -9.54
N GLY A 45 -23.32 -19.26 -8.76
CA GLY A 45 -23.04 -20.63 -9.24
C GLY A 45 -21.90 -20.74 -10.28
N GLN A 46 -21.08 -19.70 -10.43
CA GLN A 46 -19.95 -19.70 -11.37
C GLN A 46 -18.80 -20.59 -10.86
N ARG A 47 -18.66 -21.76 -11.49
CA ARG A 47 -17.58 -22.72 -11.23
C ARG A 47 -16.27 -22.25 -11.88
N THR A 48 -15.50 -21.42 -11.20
CA THR A 48 -14.01 -21.43 -11.18
C THR A 48 -13.53 -20.36 -10.20
N PHE A 49 -13.40 -20.75 -8.94
CA PHE A 49 -12.98 -19.89 -7.82
C PHE A 49 -11.78 -18.99 -8.14
N GLY A 50 -10.75 -19.54 -8.81
CA GLY A 50 -9.58 -18.78 -9.23
C GLY A 50 -9.87 -17.68 -10.26
N ARG A 51 -10.76 -17.92 -11.23
CA ARG A 51 -11.08 -16.94 -12.28
C ARG A 51 -11.93 -15.79 -11.72
N CYS A 52 -12.86 -16.08 -10.81
CA CYS A 52 -13.64 -15.06 -10.11
C CYS A 52 -12.75 -14.19 -9.23
N LEU A 53 -11.83 -14.78 -8.47
CA LEU A 53 -10.86 -14.04 -7.67
C LEU A 53 -10.01 -13.08 -8.49
N PHE A 54 -9.46 -13.55 -9.62
CA PHE A 54 -8.70 -12.68 -10.51
C PHE A 54 -9.53 -11.54 -11.08
N HIS A 55 -10.76 -11.83 -11.50
CA HIS A 55 -11.68 -10.80 -11.98
C HIS A 55 -12.03 -9.78 -10.89
N ASP A 56 -12.32 -10.27 -9.69
CA ASP A 56 -12.73 -9.45 -8.56
C ASP A 56 -11.58 -8.58 -8.09
N LEU A 57 -10.34 -9.09 -8.07
CA LEU A 57 -9.11 -8.32 -7.84
C LEU A 57 -8.82 -7.32 -8.97
N ASN A 58 -9.16 -7.68 -10.22
CA ASN A 58 -8.98 -6.85 -11.42
C ASN A 58 -10.12 -5.87 -11.64
N SER A 59 -10.40 -5.10 -10.61
CA SER A 59 -11.55 -4.21 -10.61
C SER A 59 -11.23 -2.86 -10.00
N GLU A 60 -12.15 -1.94 -10.20
CA GLU A 60 -12.11 -0.62 -9.59
C GLU A 60 -12.69 -0.71 -8.17
N TYR A 61 -11.96 -0.13 -7.22
CA TYR A 61 -12.34 -0.01 -5.82
C TYR A 61 -12.42 1.46 -5.46
N ASN A 62 -13.59 1.91 -5.07
CA ASN A 62 -13.77 3.29 -4.62
C ASN A 62 -13.37 3.42 -3.16
N ILE A 63 -12.17 3.92 -2.88
CA ILE A 63 -11.74 4.17 -1.51
C ILE A 63 -12.56 5.33 -0.95
N GLU A 64 -13.37 5.02 0.08
CA GLU A 64 -14.25 5.98 0.75
C GLU A 64 -15.20 6.76 -0.18
N ASN A 65 -15.58 6.20 -1.35
CA ASN A 65 -16.36 6.89 -2.39
C ASN A 65 -15.72 8.20 -2.93
N LYS A 66 -14.44 8.44 -2.62
CA LYS A 66 -13.75 9.67 -3.04
C LYS A 66 -12.92 9.44 -4.28
N VAL A 67 -12.24 8.29 -4.33
CA VAL A 67 -11.24 8.05 -5.36
C VAL A 67 -11.34 6.62 -5.89
N PRO A 68 -11.48 6.45 -7.22
CA PRO A 68 -11.37 5.14 -7.84
C PRO A 68 -9.92 4.66 -7.82
N LEU A 69 -9.71 3.50 -7.21
CA LEU A 69 -8.45 2.78 -7.27
C LEU A 69 -8.62 1.57 -8.17
N LYS A 70 -7.99 1.61 -9.35
CA LYS A 70 -7.96 0.46 -10.26
C LYS A 70 -6.83 -0.48 -9.88
N ILE A 71 -7.16 -1.70 -9.51
CA ILE A 71 -6.17 -2.75 -9.29
C ILE A 71 -6.17 -3.64 -10.53
N ASN A 72 -5.04 -3.72 -11.23
CA ASN A 72 -4.84 -4.62 -12.37
C ASN A 72 -3.81 -5.68 -11.97
N GLN A 73 -4.25 -6.93 -11.91
CA GLN A 73 -3.46 -8.13 -11.60
C GLN A 73 -3.38 -9.10 -12.79
N SER A 74 -2.23 -9.76 -12.91
CA SER A 74 -1.89 -10.65 -14.01
C SER A 74 -1.57 -12.08 -13.55
N SER A 75 -1.44 -12.31 -12.23
CA SER A 75 -1.05 -13.58 -11.60
C SER A 75 -1.43 -13.68 -10.11
N TRP A 76 -1.30 -14.86 -9.50
CA TRP A 76 -1.70 -15.13 -8.10
C TRP A 76 -0.89 -14.35 -7.03
N ASN A 77 0.31 -13.89 -7.40
CA ASN A 77 1.15 -12.97 -6.62
C ASN A 77 1.36 -11.70 -7.44
N THR A 78 0.40 -10.77 -7.46
CA THR A 78 0.51 -9.61 -8.36
C THR A 78 0.69 -8.28 -7.67
N ILE A 79 1.62 -7.56 -8.29
CA ILE A 79 1.94 -6.16 -8.32
C ILE A 79 0.88 -5.35 -9.10
N SER A 80 0.22 -4.36 -8.52
CA SER A 80 -0.59 -3.40 -9.28
C SER A 80 0.28 -2.48 -10.14
N GLU A 81 -0.37 -1.72 -11.02
CA GLU A 81 0.24 -0.55 -11.65
C GLU A 81 0.76 0.43 -10.59
N GLN A 82 1.80 1.16 -10.96
CA GLN A 82 2.42 2.17 -10.11
C GLN A 82 1.57 3.44 -10.18
N ILE A 83 1.12 3.92 -9.02
CA ILE A 83 0.25 5.09 -8.90
C ILE A 83 1.04 6.22 -8.26
N ASP A 84 1.02 7.40 -8.87
CA ASP A 84 1.67 8.57 -8.31
C ASP A 84 0.93 9.01 -7.03
N CYS A 85 1.64 9.09 -5.92
CA CYS A 85 1.08 9.50 -4.64
C CYS A 85 2.12 10.27 -3.81
N GLN A 86 1.67 10.79 -2.67
CA GLN A 86 2.58 11.32 -1.65
C GLN A 86 2.43 10.54 -0.35
N LEU A 87 3.55 10.22 0.29
CA LEU A 87 3.61 9.49 1.55
C LEU A 87 4.04 10.44 2.67
N LEU A 88 3.33 10.39 3.79
CA LEU A 88 3.74 10.98 5.05
C LEU A 88 3.88 9.86 6.09
N LYS A 89 5.12 9.61 6.53
CA LYS A 89 5.41 8.68 7.62
C LYS A 89 5.07 9.34 8.96
N LEU A 90 4.63 8.55 9.94
CA LEU A 90 4.43 9.04 11.30
C LEU A 90 5.74 9.62 11.85
N GLY A 91 5.70 10.88 12.31
CA GLY A 91 6.89 11.59 12.79
C GLY A 91 7.75 12.26 11.70
N ALA A 92 7.40 12.15 10.42
CA ALA A 92 8.04 12.92 9.37
C ALA A 92 7.48 14.35 9.29
N ALA A 93 8.33 15.32 8.95
CA ALA A 93 7.95 16.72 8.82
C ALA A 93 7.33 17.06 7.45
N SER A 94 7.53 16.22 6.44
CA SER A 94 7.19 16.53 5.05
C SER A 94 6.63 15.34 4.28
N TRP A 95 5.84 15.66 3.25
CA TRP A 95 5.30 14.72 2.29
C TRP A 95 6.37 14.31 1.28
N LYS A 96 6.47 13.02 0.99
CA LYS A 96 7.38 12.46 -0.01
C LYS A 96 6.60 12.00 -1.22
N SER A 97 6.85 12.62 -2.37
CA SER A 97 6.29 12.16 -3.65
C SER A 97 6.96 10.85 -4.08
N GLY A 98 6.17 9.97 -4.67
CA GLY A 98 6.65 8.71 -5.18
C GLY A 98 5.55 7.87 -5.78
N LYS A 99 5.90 6.62 -6.05
CA LYS A 99 5.04 5.63 -6.67
C LYS A 99 4.59 4.59 -5.67
N LEU A 100 3.28 4.46 -5.54
CA LEU A 100 2.61 3.44 -4.77
C LEU A 100 2.33 2.22 -5.62
N ARG A 101 2.41 1.06 -5.00
CA ARG A 101 2.10 -0.23 -5.61
C ARG A 101 1.34 -1.07 -4.60
N PHE A 102 0.31 -1.74 -5.07
CA PHE A 102 -0.51 -2.64 -4.29
C PHE A 102 -0.13 -4.07 -4.62
N LYS A 103 -0.13 -4.94 -3.63
CA LYS A 103 0.13 -6.35 -3.82
C LYS A 103 -0.90 -7.14 -3.05
N ALA A 104 -1.72 -7.90 -3.76
CA ALA A 104 -2.61 -8.87 -3.11
C ALA A 104 -1.96 -10.25 -3.20
N ILE A 105 -1.96 -10.95 -2.08
CA ILE A 105 -1.45 -12.30 -1.94
C ILE A 105 -2.63 -13.16 -1.52
N ALA A 106 -3.07 -14.02 -2.43
CA ALA A 106 -4.05 -15.04 -2.11
C ALA A 106 -3.30 -16.27 -1.58
N ASN A 107 -3.66 -16.76 -0.40
CA ASN A 107 -3.13 -18.01 0.15
C ASN A 107 -4.28 -19.00 0.23
N TYR A 108 -4.13 -20.15 -0.44
CA TYR A 108 -5.13 -21.20 -0.43
C TYR A 108 -4.61 -22.37 0.39
N ASN A 109 -5.16 -22.56 1.59
CA ASN A 109 -4.83 -23.69 2.44
C ASN A 109 -5.75 -24.87 2.11
N ASN A 110 -5.13 -25.96 1.66
CA ASN A 110 -5.78 -27.20 1.24
C ASN A 110 -5.93 -28.24 2.36
N LEU A 111 -5.79 -27.82 3.63
CA LEU A 111 -6.13 -28.67 4.77
C LEU A 111 -7.65 -28.86 4.84
N SER A 112 -8.10 -29.73 5.75
CA SER A 112 -9.46 -30.29 5.87
C SER A 112 -10.64 -29.31 5.69
N GLU A 113 -10.40 -28.01 5.82
CA GLU A 113 -11.32 -26.93 5.46
C GLU A 113 -10.63 -26.00 4.45
N PRO A 114 -11.11 -25.90 3.20
CA PRO A 114 -10.54 -24.98 2.22
C PRO A 114 -10.77 -23.54 2.70
N GLN A 115 -9.70 -22.89 3.16
CA GLN A 115 -9.70 -21.48 3.53
C GLN A 115 -8.82 -20.70 2.57
N LEU A 116 -9.43 -19.69 1.95
CA LEU A 116 -8.71 -18.68 1.20
C LEU A 116 -8.46 -17.49 2.12
N THR A 117 -7.19 -17.15 2.30
CA THR A 117 -6.77 -15.93 2.99
C THR A 117 -6.28 -14.95 1.94
N ILE A 118 -6.76 -13.71 1.96
CA ILE A 118 -6.26 -12.65 1.07
C ILE A 118 -5.54 -11.63 1.94
N GLU A 119 -4.25 -11.42 1.65
CA GLU A 119 -3.42 -10.40 2.30
C GLU A 119 -3.17 -9.26 1.32
N ILE A 120 -3.24 -8.03 1.82
CA ILE A 120 -3.03 -6.81 1.03
C ILE A 120 -1.82 -6.06 1.58
N GLU A 121 -0.80 -5.92 0.74
CA GLU A 121 0.40 -5.15 1.03
C GLU A 121 0.41 -3.89 0.17
N LEU A 122 0.83 -2.77 0.75
CA LEU A 122 1.13 -1.54 0.03
C LEU A 122 2.64 -1.31 0.07
N GLU A 123 3.22 -1.04 -1.08
CA GLU A 123 4.64 -0.78 -1.27
C GLU A 123 4.84 0.60 -1.89
N PHE A 124 5.86 1.33 -1.45
CA PHE A 124 6.15 2.67 -1.95
C PHE A 124 7.59 2.80 -2.42
N CYS A 125 7.79 3.52 -3.52
CA CYS A 125 9.08 3.90 -4.05
C CYS A 125 9.13 5.43 -4.15
N PRO A 126 9.99 6.13 -3.41
CA PRO A 126 10.10 7.58 -3.49
C PRO A 126 10.71 7.99 -4.85
N ASP A 127 10.25 9.10 -5.43
CA ASP A 127 10.77 9.61 -6.71
C ASP A 127 12.16 10.23 -6.55
N GLU A 128 12.34 10.94 -5.44
CA GLU A 128 13.64 11.44 -5.03
C GLU A 128 14.24 10.47 -4.00
N PRO A 129 15.55 10.17 -4.09
CA PRO A 129 16.20 9.41 -3.03
C PRO A 129 15.91 10.12 -1.72
N GLU A 130 15.55 9.35 -0.69
CA GLU A 130 15.37 9.86 0.65
C GLU A 130 16.65 10.64 0.97
N LEU A 131 16.59 11.98 0.87
CA LEU A 131 17.62 12.82 1.42
C LEU A 131 17.62 12.36 2.87
N LEU A 132 18.69 11.65 3.24
CA LEU A 132 19.08 11.52 4.63
C LEU A 132 19.02 12.96 5.11
N GLU A 133 17.92 13.33 5.77
CA GLU A 133 17.82 14.59 6.48
C GLU A 133 18.84 14.44 7.58
N THR A 134 20.08 14.75 7.23
CA THR A 134 21.24 14.97 8.07
C THR A 134 21.15 14.19 9.37
N SER A 135 21.18 12.86 9.31
CA SER A 135 21.50 12.08 10.49
C SER A 135 22.91 12.50 10.91
N ASP A 136 22.97 13.19 12.04
CA ASP A 136 24.14 13.69 12.77
C ASP A 136 24.78 15.03 12.39
N SER A 137 24.69 15.57 11.17
CA SER A 137 25.42 16.82 10.86
C SER A 137 24.91 18.05 11.62
N SER A 138 23.59 18.22 11.77
CA SER A 138 23.01 19.37 12.48
C SER A 138 23.17 19.28 13.99
N LEU A 139 23.16 18.06 14.53
CA LEU A 139 23.42 17.81 15.95
C LEU A 139 24.90 17.95 16.30
N ASP A 140 25.81 17.58 15.40
CA ASP A 140 27.25 17.80 15.58
C ASP A 140 27.64 19.27 15.48
N GLU A 141 26.95 20.06 14.63
CA GLU A 141 27.09 21.51 14.58
C GLU A 141 26.73 22.15 15.95
N LEU A 142 25.61 21.73 16.55
CA LEU A 142 25.18 22.18 17.88
C LEU A 142 26.15 21.74 18.99
N ARG A 143 26.66 20.52 18.95
CA ARG A 143 27.67 20.03 19.91
C ARG A 143 28.97 20.82 19.82
N LYS A 144 29.40 21.19 18.61
CA LYS A 144 30.57 22.08 18.41
C LYS A 144 30.33 23.47 18.99
N GLN A 145 29.16 24.07 18.77
CA GLN A 145 28.89 25.41 19.30
C GLN A 145 28.83 25.45 20.84
N LEU A 146 28.30 24.40 21.49
CA LEU A 146 28.24 24.31 22.95
C LEU A 146 29.61 24.06 23.60
N GLN A 147 30.60 23.52 22.86
CA GLN A 147 31.95 23.30 23.36
C GLN A 147 32.87 24.53 23.25
N ILE A 148 32.49 25.56 22.49
CA ILE A 148 33.28 26.78 22.31
C ILE A 148 33.10 27.77 23.48
N HIS A 149 32.09 27.58 24.33
CA HIS A 149 31.82 28.43 25.50
C HIS A 149 32.38 27.89 26.83
N LYS A 150 33.57 27.27 26.82
CA LYS A 150 34.25 26.84 28.04
C LYS A 150 35.59 27.53 28.25
#